data_AF-A0A951I6H0-F1
#
_entry.id   AF-A0A951I6H0-F1
#
_cell.length_a   1.000
_cell.length_b   1.000
_cell.length_c   1.000
_cell.angle_alpha   90.00
_cell.angle_beta   90.00
_cell.angle_gamma   90.00
#
_symmetry.space_group_name_H-M   'P 1'
#
loop_
_entity.id
_entity.type
_entity.pdbx_description
1 polymer ?
#
loop_
_entity_poly.entity_id
_entity_poly.type
_entity_poly.pdbx_seq_one_letter_code
_entity_poly.pdbx_strand_id
1 'polypeptide(L)' 'VAFEKLFGGGRGVGRFARSGLRFVKLEGGAILIEQNPKKRSEWARLAQSGRRVAWVMRDGAYLARVVDGEVTILERN' A
#
# COMPACT_ATOMS: atom_id res chain seq x y z
N VAL A 1 3.60 1.78 14.44
CA VAL A 1 2.39 1.18 13.78
C VAL A 1 2.78 0.51 12.46
N ALA A 2 2.06 -0.52 11.98
CA ALA A 2 2.49 -1.40 10.89
C ALA A 2 2.95 -0.66 9.61
N PHE A 3 2.25 0.42 9.24
CA PHE A 3 2.64 1.27 8.11
C PHE A 3 4.05 1.87 8.26
N GLU A 4 4.40 2.37 9.45
CA GLU A 4 5.74 2.92 9.72
C GLU A 4 6.80 1.83 9.85
N LYS A 5 6.46 0.64 10.37
CA LYS A 5 7.40 -0.49 10.36
C LYS A 5 7.76 -0.90 8.92
N LEU A 6 6.79 -0.82 8.00
CA LEU A 6 6.96 -1.24 6.62
C LEU A 6 7.56 -0.14 5.73
N PHE A 7 7.21 1.13 5.93
CA PHE A 7 7.70 2.25 5.11
C PHE A 7 8.76 3.15 5.78
N GLY A 8 8.93 3.08 7.10
CA GLY A 8 9.79 3.97 7.87
C GLY A 8 11.25 3.50 7.99
N GLY A 9 11.53 2.23 7.71
CA GLY A 9 12.88 1.65 7.86
C GLY A 9 13.91 2.02 6.78
N GLY A 10 13.48 2.66 5.68
CA GLY A 10 14.35 3.15 4.58
C GLY A 10 14.99 2.07 3.71
N ARG A 11 15.50 0.98 4.30
CA ARG A 11 16.06 -0.18 3.59
C ARG A 11 14.93 -0.98 2.94
N GLY A 12 14.90 -1.02 1.61
CA GLY A 12 13.94 -1.83 0.83
C GLY A 12 12.71 -1.08 0.30
N VAL A 13 12.62 0.24 0.49
CA VAL A 13 11.54 1.06 -0.11
C VAL A 13 11.94 1.49 -1.52
N GLY A 14 11.23 0.99 -2.52
CA GLY A 14 11.34 1.43 -3.91
C GLY A 14 10.30 2.50 -4.25
N ARG A 15 10.45 3.13 -5.44
CA ARG A 15 9.45 4.03 -6.02
C ARG A 15 9.15 3.66 -7.46
N PHE A 16 7.87 3.67 -7.84
CA PHE A 16 7.47 3.51 -9.23
C PHE A 16 7.81 4.77 -10.04
N ALA A 17 8.54 4.61 -11.14
CA ALA A 17 9.04 5.74 -11.94
C ALA A 17 7.94 6.70 -12.44
N ARG A 18 6.78 6.17 -12.84
CA ARG A 18 5.69 7.01 -13.40
C ARG A 18 4.85 7.71 -12.35
N SER A 19 4.57 7.03 -11.24
CA SER A 19 3.61 7.51 -10.24
C SER A 19 4.28 8.11 -9.00
N GLY A 20 5.57 7.83 -8.79
CA GLY A 20 6.30 8.18 -7.58
C GLY A 20 5.91 7.35 -6.35
N LEU A 21 4.98 6.40 -6.50
CA LEU A 21 4.42 5.64 -5.40
C LEU A 21 5.49 4.77 -4.76
N ARG A 22 5.55 4.82 -3.44
CA ARG A 22 6.40 3.96 -2.63
C ARG A 22 5.87 2.54 -2.62
N PHE A 23 6.78 1.58 -2.69
CA PHE A 23 6.47 0.19 -2.51
C PHE A 23 7.59 -0.55 -1.77
N VAL A 24 7.23 -1.67 -1.18
CA VAL A 24 8.14 -2.62 -0.54
C VAL A 24 7.85 -4.00 -1.11
N LYS A 25 8.90 -4.73 -1.49
CA LYS A 25 8.76 -6.14 -1.88
C LYS A 25 8.61 -6.98 -0.61
N LEU A 26 7.63 -7.87 -0.60
CA LEU A 26 7.39 -8.84 0.45
C LEU A 26 7.82 -10.23 -0.04
N GLU A 27 7.85 -11.20 0.87
CA GLU A 27 8.06 -12.60 0.51
C GLU A 27 6.95 -13.12 -0.39
N GLY A 28 7.24 -14.20 -1.11
CA GLY A 28 6.26 -14.86 -1.99
C GLY A 28 5.80 -14.00 -3.17
N GLY A 29 6.61 -13.03 -3.60
CA GLY A 29 6.34 -12.18 -4.77
C GLY A 29 5.30 -11.08 -4.54
N ALA A 30 4.79 -10.92 -3.32
CA ALA A 30 3.86 -9.86 -3.01
C ALA A 30 4.55 -8.50 -2.89
N ILE A 31 3.80 -7.42 -3.07
CA ILE A 31 4.24 -6.05 -2.80
C ILE A 31 3.28 -5.37 -1.84
N LEU A 32 3.82 -4.52 -0.97
CA LEU A 32 3.07 -3.48 -0.29
C LEU A 32 3.25 -2.18 -1.07
N ILE A 33 2.18 -1.56 -1.54
CA ILE A 33 2.22 -0.32 -2.31
C ILE A 33 1.31 0.73 -1.67
N GLU A 34 1.78 1.99 -1.57
CA GLU A 34 0.93 3.08 -1.08
C GLU A 34 -0.21 3.40 -2.05
N GLN A 35 -1.35 3.82 -1.50
CA GLN A 35 -2.49 4.24 -2.29
C GLN A 35 -2.13 5.47 -3.13
N ASN A 36 -2.45 5.42 -4.42
CA ASN A 36 -2.30 6.57 -5.29
C ASN A 36 -3.41 7.60 -5.01
N PRO A 37 -3.08 8.80 -4.50
CA PRO A 37 -4.08 9.83 -4.23
C PRO A 37 -4.69 10.39 -5.52
N LYS A 38 -4.08 10.18 -6.69
CA LYS A 38 -4.60 10.68 -7.98
C LYS A 38 -5.71 9.81 -8.58
N LYS A 39 -6.04 8.68 -7.95
CA LYS A 39 -7.11 7.77 -8.44
C LYS A 39 -8.49 8.28 -8.02
N ARG A 40 -9.53 7.82 -8.71
CA ARG A 40 -10.93 8.10 -8.39
C ARG A 40 -11.51 6.96 -7.54
N SER A 41 -11.07 6.85 -6.29
CA SER A 41 -11.60 5.87 -5.33
C SER A 41 -11.76 6.50 -3.95
N GLU A 42 -12.59 5.90 -3.09
CA GLU A 42 -12.72 6.31 -1.69
C GLU A 42 -11.37 6.27 -0.97
N TRP A 43 -10.57 5.23 -1.22
CA TRP A 43 -9.22 5.09 -0.68
C TRP A 43 -8.29 6.22 -1.12
N ALA A 44 -8.41 6.69 -2.37
CA ALA A 44 -7.65 7.83 -2.84
C ALA A 44 -8.04 9.12 -2.11
N ARG A 45 -9.33 9.32 -1.80
CA ARG A 45 -9.79 10.46 -0.98
C ARG A 45 -9.22 10.41 0.43
N LEU A 46 -9.15 9.23 1.04
CA LEU A 46 -8.51 9.07 2.34
C LEU A 46 -7.00 9.39 2.28
N ALA A 47 -6.31 8.94 1.24
CA ALA A 47 -4.91 9.28 1.04
C ALA A 47 -4.70 10.79 0.82
N GLN A 48 -5.59 11.45 0.07
CA GLN A 48 -5.58 12.90 -0.12
C GLN A 48 -5.80 13.67 1.18
N SER A 49 -6.62 13.14 2.10
CA SER A 49 -6.86 13.75 3.42
C SER A 49 -5.73 13.47 4.44
N GLY A 50 -4.60 12.92 3.99
CA GLY A 50 -3.44 12.65 4.83
C GLY A 50 -3.44 11.30 5.55
N ARG A 51 -4.45 10.45 5.33
CA ARG A 51 -4.46 9.09 5.89
C ARG A 51 -3.47 8.20 5.16
N ARG A 52 -2.88 7.27 5.90
CA ARG A 52 -1.88 6.33 5.39
C ARG A 52 -2.56 5.07 4.88
N VAL A 53 -2.75 4.99 3.56
CA VAL A 53 -3.40 3.85 2.92
C VAL A 53 -2.39 3.08 2.07
N ALA A 54 -2.38 1.76 2.18
CA ALA A 54 -1.54 0.87 1.36
C ALA A 54 -2.26 -0.45 1.04
N TRP A 55 -1.78 -1.15 0.01
CA TRP A 55 -2.33 -2.43 -0.44
C TRP A 55 -1.25 -3.48 -0.49
N VAL A 56 -1.59 -4.69 -0.05
CA VAL A 56 -0.82 -5.88 -0.35
C VAL A 56 -1.36 -6.47 -1.65
N MET A 57 -0.50 -6.61 -2.64
CA MET A 57 -0.85 -7.14 -3.95
C MET A 57 0.08 -8.26 -4.37
N ARG A 58 -0.45 -9.26 -5.07
CA ARG A 58 0.35 -10.31 -5.74
C ARG A 58 -0.33 -10.69 -7.05
N ASP A 59 0.44 -10.74 -8.13
CA ASP A 59 -0.04 -11.12 -9.47
C ASP A 59 -1.32 -10.36 -9.90
N GLY A 60 -1.38 -9.06 -9.59
CA GLY A 60 -2.53 -8.20 -9.89
C GLY A 60 -3.72 -8.32 -8.92
N ALA A 61 -3.74 -9.32 -8.04
CA ALA A 61 -4.77 -9.47 -7.02
C ALA A 61 -4.48 -8.60 -5.79
N TYR A 62 -5.53 -7.99 -5.25
CA TYR A 62 -5.49 -7.30 -3.95
C TYR A 62 -5.75 -8.33 -2.85
N LEU A 63 -4.82 -8.49 -1.92
CA LEU A 63 -4.89 -9.50 -0.85
C LEU A 63 -5.27 -8.89 0.50
N ALA A 64 -4.81 -7.68 0.76
CA ALA A 64 -5.09 -6.95 1.99
C ALA A 64 -4.98 -5.45 1.76
N ARG A 65 -5.60 -4.67 2.65
CA ARG A 65 -5.42 -3.22 2.75
C ARG A 65 -4.92 -2.84 4.15
N VAL A 66 -4.10 -1.81 4.21
CA VAL A 66 -3.71 -1.13 5.45
C VAL A 66 -4.27 0.28 5.44
N VAL A 67 -4.93 0.70 6.54
CA VAL A 67 -5.37 2.09 6.76
C VAL A 67 -4.90 2.53 8.14
N ASP A 68 -4.01 3.52 8.20
CA ASP A 68 -3.40 4.04 9.45
C ASP A 68 -2.80 2.97 10.39
N GLY A 69 -2.45 1.81 9.83
CA GLY A 69 -1.88 0.68 10.55
C GLY A 69 -2.87 -0.46 10.83
N GLU A 70 -4.16 -0.26 10.61
CA GLU A 70 -5.18 -1.32 10.66
C GLU A 70 -5.14 -2.15 9.38
N VAL A 71 -5.11 -3.48 9.52
CA VAL A 71 -5.04 -4.42 8.39
C VAL A 71 -6.40 -5.05 8.16
N THR A 72 -6.88 -5.02 6.92
CA THR A 72 -8.07 -5.76 6.46
C THR A 72 -7.64 -6.77 5.41
N ILE A 73 -7.85 -8.06 5.68
CA ILE A 73 -7.69 -9.11 4.67
C ILE A 73 -8.87 -9.05 3.70
N LEU A 74 -8.59 -9.11 2.41
CA LEU A 74 -9.62 -9.08 1.37
C LEU A 74 -9.87 -10.54 0.98
N GLU A 75 -10.99 -11.08 1.43
CA GLU A 75 -11.41 -12.42 1.03
C GLU A 75 -11.66 -12.47 -0.48
N ARG A 76 -11.19 -13.54 -1.13
CA ARG A 76 -11.67 -13.89 -2.47
C ARG A 76 -13.07 -14.47 -2.29
N ASN A 77 -14.10 -13.70 -2.63
CA ASN A 77 -15.37 -14.32 -3.00
C ASN A 77 -15.18 -15.16 -4.27
#